data_AF-A0A5Q3L875-F1
#
_entry.id   AF-A0A5Q3L875-F1
#
_cell.length_a   1.000
_cell.length_b   1.000
_cell.length_c   1.000
_cell.angle_alpha   90.00
_cell.angle_beta   90.00
_cell.angle_gamma   90.00
#
_symmetry.space_group_name_H-M   'P 1'
#
loop_
_entity.id
_entity.type
_entity.pdbx_description
1 polymer ?
#
loop_
_entity_poly.entity_id
_entity_poly.type
_entity_poly.pdbx_seq_one_letter_code
_entity_poly.pdbx_strand_id
1 'polypeptide(L)'
;MQTHNAQLRRWVFCNKDEKLTKEVAPELMTLKQKAEKANIKLEVWGFKAFWNEIKQLPITDLDGLFGESPTEASLDELAFPEIGEVIKYICDNFPKVNRYTKIKIPPKDKVHKNGLSDINIDAIIMGRRQEKVVSQYFNQIYDKTEGNRISETYKSSYDELKLSGMKPDDIFEELLGFTGVHHFTGQKNLAAVYAILSYFFSACDIFEDGKNEKP
;
A
#
# COMPACT_ATOMS: atom_id res chain seq x y z
N MET A 1 26.73 37.93 3.08
CA MET A 1 25.54 37.17 2.62
C MET A 1 25.62 37.07 1.11
N GLN A 2 25.95 35.90 0.56
CA GLN A 2 25.82 35.67 -0.89
C GLN A 2 24.35 35.39 -1.19
N THR A 3 23.68 36.35 -1.82
CA THR A 3 22.36 36.13 -2.43
C THR A 3 22.56 35.26 -3.66
N HIS A 4 22.26 33.96 -3.54
CA HIS A 4 22.10 33.11 -4.72
C HIS A 4 20.89 33.62 -5.50
N ASN A 5 21.16 34.26 -6.64
CA ASN A 5 20.14 34.74 -7.55
C ASN A 5 19.64 33.51 -8.36
N ALA A 6 18.77 32.72 -7.73
CA ALA A 6 18.16 31.56 -8.37
C ALA A 6 17.15 32.04 -9.43
N GLN A 7 17.42 31.76 -10.71
CA GLN A 7 16.51 32.09 -11.80
C GLN A 7 15.70 30.85 -12.19
N LEU A 8 14.37 30.94 -12.11
CA LEU A 8 13.47 29.92 -12.59
C LEU A 8 13.61 29.80 -14.12
N ARG A 9 13.88 28.58 -14.62
CA ARG A 9 14.03 28.32 -16.08
C ARG A 9 12.92 27.44 -16.64
N ARG A 10 12.31 26.61 -15.81
CA ARG A 10 11.23 25.69 -16.18
C ARG A 10 10.22 25.64 -15.05
N TRP A 11 8.95 25.66 -15.41
CA TRP A 11 7.84 25.44 -14.50
C TRP A 11 6.90 24.42 -15.11
N VAL A 12 6.65 23.34 -14.39
CA VAL A 12 5.70 22.30 -14.78
C VAL A 12 4.46 22.43 -13.91
N PHE A 13 3.31 22.55 -14.54
CA PHE A 13 2.01 22.44 -13.88
C PHE A 13 1.50 21.01 -14.00
N CYS A 14 1.38 20.30 -12.89
CA CYS A 14 0.89 18.92 -12.86
C CYS A 14 -0.61 18.87 -12.58
N ASN A 15 -1.36 18.15 -13.41
CA ASN A 15 -2.78 17.89 -13.21
C ASN A 15 -3.03 16.38 -13.09
N LYS A 16 -3.87 15.98 -12.13
CA LYS A 16 -4.30 14.59 -11.97
C LYS A 16 -5.12 14.13 -13.18
N ASP A 17 -5.94 15.02 -13.74
CA ASP A 17 -6.80 14.70 -14.87
C ASP A 17 -6.06 14.85 -16.20
N GLU A 18 -6.35 13.95 -17.15
CA GLU A 18 -5.81 14.05 -18.52
C GLU A 18 -6.28 15.33 -19.24
N LYS A 19 -7.39 15.93 -18.80
CA LYS A 19 -7.98 17.13 -19.39
C LYS A 19 -8.05 18.24 -18.35
N LEU A 20 -7.62 19.43 -18.76
CA LEU A 20 -7.84 20.65 -17.99
C LEU A 20 -9.33 21.03 -18.07
N THR A 21 -9.87 21.59 -16.99
CA THR A 21 -11.21 22.16 -16.99
C THR A 21 -11.29 23.36 -17.94
N LYS A 22 -12.50 23.68 -18.40
CA LYS A 22 -12.74 24.81 -19.33
C LYS A 22 -12.31 26.16 -18.75
N GLU A 23 -12.26 26.28 -17.43
CA GLU A 23 -11.87 27.49 -16.71
C GLU A 23 -10.35 27.63 -16.55
N VAL A 24 -9.63 26.51 -16.41
CA VAL A 24 -8.18 26.51 -16.16
C VAL A 24 -7.37 26.64 -17.47
N ALA A 25 -7.89 26.12 -18.58
CA ALA A 25 -7.17 26.15 -19.86
C ALA A 25 -6.84 27.58 -20.37
N PRO A 26 -7.76 28.57 -20.34
CA PRO A 26 -7.47 29.94 -20.76
C PRO A 26 -6.43 30.65 -19.87
N GLU A 27 -6.50 30.42 -18.56
CA GLU A 27 -5.55 30.98 -17.60
C GLU A 27 -4.13 30.42 -17.83
N LEU A 28 -4.01 29.11 -18.07
CA LEU A 28 -2.72 28.49 -18.38
C LEU A 28 -2.13 28.99 -19.71
N MET A 29 -2.96 29.28 -20.72
CA MET A 29 -2.46 29.91 -21.96
C MET A 29 -1.91 31.31 -21.69
N THR A 30 -2.64 32.12 -20.93
CA THR A 30 -2.20 33.47 -20.54
C THR A 30 -0.89 33.42 -19.74
N LEU A 31 -0.79 32.47 -18.82
CA LEU A 31 0.40 32.25 -18.01
C LEU A 31 1.58 31.79 -18.86
N LYS A 32 1.36 30.90 -19.83
CA LYS A 32 2.40 30.43 -20.76
C LYS A 32 2.98 31.58 -21.57
N GLN A 33 2.14 32.48 -22.09
CA GLN A 33 2.60 33.67 -22.81
C GLN A 33 3.47 34.60 -21.94
N LYS A 34 3.11 34.76 -20.66
CA LYS A 34 3.91 35.55 -19.70
C LYS A 34 5.25 34.86 -19.40
N ALA A 35 5.23 33.54 -19.20
CA ALA A 35 6.42 32.74 -18.94
C ALA A 35 7.41 32.79 -20.12
N GLU A 36 6.92 32.67 -21.36
CA GLU A 36 7.74 32.78 -22.57
C GLU A 36 8.46 34.14 -22.66
N LYS A 37 7.76 35.24 -22.34
CA LYS A 37 8.38 36.59 -22.28
C LYS A 37 9.47 36.70 -21.21
N ALA A 38 9.35 35.93 -20.14
CA ALA A 38 10.34 35.85 -19.06
C ALA A 38 11.43 34.79 -19.31
N ASN A 39 11.43 34.15 -20.49
CA ASN A 39 12.32 33.04 -20.84
C ASN A 39 12.20 31.82 -19.88
N ILE A 40 10.98 31.57 -19.40
CA ILE A 40 10.62 30.44 -18.55
C ILE A 40 9.81 29.45 -19.39
N LYS A 41 10.26 28.19 -19.43
CA LYS A 41 9.51 27.12 -20.10
C LYS A 41 8.36 26.65 -19.20
N LEU A 42 7.12 27.01 -19.55
CA LEU A 42 5.91 26.49 -18.90
C LEU A 42 5.41 25.23 -19.63
N GLU A 43 5.26 24.13 -18.88
CA GLU A 43 4.69 22.87 -19.37
C GLU A 43 3.50 22.44 -18.51
N VAL A 44 2.60 21.65 -19.11
CA VAL A 44 1.50 21.01 -18.39
C VAL A 44 1.69 19.52 -18.50
N TRP A 45 1.76 18.85 -17.35
CA TRP A 45 1.85 17.39 -17.27
C TRP A 45 0.53 16.84 -16.76
N GLY A 46 -0.05 15.90 -17.50
CA GLY A 46 -1.05 14.98 -16.98
C GLY A 46 -0.39 13.71 -16.43
N PHE A 47 -1.20 12.76 -15.95
CA PHE A 47 -0.72 11.49 -15.41
C PHE A 47 0.32 10.79 -16.29
N LYS A 48 0.07 10.68 -17.60
CA LYS A 48 1.00 10.01 -18.53
C LYS A 48 2.39 10.65 -18.59
N ALA A 49 2.47 11.98 -18.61
CA ALA A 49 3.74 12.69 -18.66
C ALA A 49 4.49 12.54 -17.34
N PHE A 50 3.77 12.69 -16.22
CA PHE A 50 4.32 12.48 -14.89
C PHE A 50 4.82 11.04 -14.69
N TRP A 51 4.05 10.05 -15.13
CA TRP A 51 4.39 8.63 -15.04
C TRP A 51 5.59 8.27 -15.90
N ASN A 52 5.71 8.85 -17.11
CA ASN A 52 6.88 8.65 -17.95
C ASN A 52 8.15 9.16 -17.29
N GLU A 53 8.08 10.25 -16.54
CA GLU A 53 9.23 10.85 -15.86
C GLU A 53 9.62 10.00 -14.64
N ILE A 54 8.64 9.57 -13.83
CA ILE A 54 8.87 8.63 -12.71
C ILE A 54 9.57 7.35 -13.20
N LYS A 55 9.11 6.76 -14.32
CA LYS A 55 9.71 5.52 -14.85
C LYS A 55 11.17 5.63 -15.27
N GLN A 56 11.65 6.84 -15.51
CA GLN A 56 13.04 7.07 -15.93
C GLN A 56 13.95 7.38 -14.74
N LEU A 57 13.38 7.56 -13.55
CA LEU A 57 14.17 7.79 -12.34
C LEU A 57 14.94 6.53 -11.95
N PRO A 58 16.21 6.66 -11.53
CA PRO A 58 16.94 5.55 -10.93
C PRO A 58 16.25 5.13 -9.63
N ILE A 59 16.44 3.88 -9.24
CA ILE A 59 15.80 3.32 -8.04
C ILE A 59 16.12 4.12 -6.77
N THR A 60 17.31 4.71 -6.66
CA THR A 60 17.71 5.57 -5.54
C THR A 60 16.85 6.84 -5.42
N ASP A 61 16.43 7.41 -6.55
CA ASP A 61 15.58 8.60 -6.56
C ASP A 61 14.13 8.20 -6.27
N LEU A 62 13.71 7.02 -6.73
CA LEU A 62 12.41 6.44 -6.37
C LEU A 62 12.34 6.15 -4.87
N ASP A 63 13.40 5.58 -4.27
CA ASP A 63 13.48 5.36 -2.82
C ASP A 63 13.43 6.68 -2.04
N GLY A 64 14.07 7.74 -2.56
CA GLY A 64 14.00 9.08 -1.99
C GLY A 64 12.60 9.71 -2.07
N LEU A 65 11.78 9.33 -3.05
CA LEU A 65 10.43 9.85 -3.25
C LEU A 65 9.36 9.04 -2.51
N PHE A 66 9.48 7.71 -2.51
CA PHE A 66 8.45 6.78 -2.06
C PHE A 66 8.84 6.00 -0.80
N GLY A 67 10.09 6.11 -0.34
CA GLY A 67 10.65 5.24 0.68
C GLY A 67 11.22 3.96 0.07
N GLU A 68 11.96 3.20 0.88
CA GLU A 68 12.62 1.98 0.43
C GLU A 68 11.59 0.86 0.19
N SER A 69 11.67 0.17 -0.95
CA SER A 69 10.84 -1.02 -1.16
C SER A 69 11.36 -2.21 -0.34
N PRO A 70 10.48 -3.03 0.28
CA PRO A 70 10.90 -4.30 0.86
C PRO A 70 11.60 -5.18 -0.19
N THR A 71 12.65 -5.86 0.25
CA THR A 71 13.50 -6.76 -0.55
C THR A 71 13.36 -8.20 -0.05
N GLU A 72 13.75 -9.19 -0.86
CA GLU A 72 13.80 -10.59 -0.40
C GLU A 72 14.67 -10.74 0.85
N ALA A 73 15.83 -10.06 0.91
CA ALA A 73 16.70 -10.06 2.08
C ALA A 73 15.99 -9.49 3.33
N SER A 74 15.24 -8.39 3.18
CA SER A 74 14.50 -7.80 4.32
C SER A 74 13.39 -8.73 4.86
N LEU A 75 12.83 -9.60 4.02
CA LEU A 75 11.87 -10.62 4.43
C LEU A 75 12.57 -11.79 5.10
N ASP A 76 13.67 -12.27 4.55
CA ASP A 76 14.44 -13.38 5.13
C ASP A 76 15.02 -13.04 6.51
N GLU A 77 15.35 -11.76 6.72
CA GLU A 77 15.83 -11.23 7.99
C GLU A 77 14.71 -10.76 8.94
N LEU A 78 13.44 -10.95 8.57
CA LEU A 78 12.31 -10.45 9.35
C LEU A 78 12.26 -11.10 10.74
N ALA A 79 12.14 -10.27 11.77
CA ALA A 79 12.17 -10.71 13.16
C ALA A 79 11.03 -10.09 14.00
N PHE A 80 10.99 -10.47 15.27
CA PHE A 80 9.92 -10.08 16.19
C PHE A 80 9.84 -8.57 16.46
N PRO A 81 10.93 -7.79 16.52
CA PRO A 81 10.83 -6.35 16.73
C PRO A 81 9.95 -5.67 15.68
N GLU A 82 10.18 -5.96 14.40
CA GLU A 82 9.45 -5.33 13.30
C GLU A 82 7.99 -5.79 13.24
N ILE A 83 7.73 -7.08 13.49
CA ILE A 83 6.36 -7.58 13.66
C ILE A 83 5.67 -6.86 14.83
N GLY A 84 6.35 -6.71 15.96
CA GLY A 84 5.80 -6.09 17.14
C GLY A 84 5.47 -4.61 16.97
N GLU A 85 6.30 -3.87 16.24
CA GLU A 85 6.03 -2.47 15.89
C GLU A 85 4.77 -2.33 15.03
N VAL A 86 4.61 -3.18 14.02
CA VAL A 86 3.42 -3.17 13.15
C VAL A 86 2.17 -3.61 13.92
N ILE A 87 2.25 -4.66 14.74
CA ILE A 87 1.11 -5.10 15.57
C ILE A 87 0.71 -4.01 16.57
N LYS A 88 1.68 -3.33 17.19
CA LYS A 88 1.42 -2.19 18.05
C LYS A 88 0.71 -1.07 17.30
N TYR A 89 1.20 -0.72 16.10
CA TYR A 89 0.56 0.27 15.25
C TYR A 89 -0.92 -0.07 14.97
N ILE A 90 -1.22 -1.32 14.59
CA ILE A 90 -2.59 -1.77 14.34
C ILE A 90 -3.45 -1.62 15.60
N CYS A 91 -2.93 -2.06 16.75
CA CYS A 91 -3.64 -2.01 18.03
C CYS A 91 -3.91 -0.59 18.54
N ASP A 92 -3.02 0.36 18.24
CA ASP A 92 -3.13 1.76 18.69
C ASP A 92 -4.08 2.57 17.79
N ASN A 93 -4.20 2.21 16.51
CA ASN A 93 -4.92 3.01 15.52
C ASN A 93 -6.32 2.47 15.15
N PHE A 94 -6.64 1.22 15.46
CA PHE A 94 -7.88 0.61 15.01
C PHE A 94 -8.73 0.02 16.14
N PRO A 95 -10.07 0.14 16.03
CA PRO A 95 -10.97 -0.33 17.07
C PRO A 95 -10.86 -1.84 17.23
N LYS A 96 -10.67 -2.28 18.48
CA LYS A 96 -10.71 -3.69 18.84
C LYS A 96 -12.14 -4.18 18.73
N VAL A 97 -12.41 -5.11 17.82
CA VAL A 97 -13.69 -5.82 17.81
C VAL A 97 -13.74 -6.72 19.06
N ASN A 98 -14.82 -6.64 19.84
CA ASN A 98 -14.99 -7.42 21.07
C ASN A 98 -15.55 -8.83 20.82
N ARG A 99 -15.30 -9.38 19.63
CA ARG A 99 -15.74 -10.72 19.20
C ARG A 99 -14.52 -11.58 18.92
N TYR A 100 -14.63 -12.86 19.25
CA TYR A 100 -13.54 -13.82 19.17
C TYR A 100 -13.92 -14.94 18.21
N THR A 101 -13.28 -14.98 17.05
CA THR A 101 -13.23 -16.16 16.20
C THR A 101 -11.83 -16.75 16.26
N LYS A 102 -11.72 -18.09 16.36
CA LYS A 102 -10.42 -18.75 16.38
C LYS A 102 -9.84 -18.69 14.95
N ILE A 103 -8.65 -18.10 14.82
CA ILE A 103 -7.89 -18.09 13.56
C ILE A 103 -7.80 -19.52 12.98
N LYS A 104 -8.15 -19.67 11.69
CA LYS A 104 -7.95 -20.90 10.91
C LYS A 104 -7.24 -20.54 9.62
N ILE A 105 -6.05 -21.11 9.40
CA ILE A 105 -5.29 -20.88 8.17
C ILE A 105 -5.85 -21.80 7.05
N PRO A 106 -6.35 -21.25 5.92
CA PRO A 106 -6.90 -21.98 4.81
C PRO A 106 -5.81 -22.51 3.87
N PRO A 107 -6.14 -23.45 2.97
CA PRO A 107 -5.19 -24.03 2.01
C PRO A 107 -4.63 -23.02 1.00
N LYS A 108 -3.44 -23.32 0.47
CA LYS A 108 -2.59 -22.44 -0.37
C LYS A 108 -3.25 -21.95 -1.67
N ASP A 109 -4.20 -22.68 -2.23
CA ASP A 109 -4.71 -22.45 -3.59
C ASP A 109 -5.85 -21.42 -3.67
N LYS A 110 -6.19 -20.74 -2.56
CA LYS A 110 -7.29 -19.77 -2.53
C LYS A 110 -6.93 -18.35 -3.00
N VAL A 111 -5.64 -18.03 -3.18
CA VAL A 111 -5.17 -16.64 -3.46
C VAL A 111 -5.71 -16.06 -4.76
N HIS A 112 -5.79 -16.89 -5.79
CA HIS A 112 -6.20 -16.47 -7.14
C HIS A 112 -7.72 -16.22 -7.28
N LYS A 113 -8.52 -16.46 -6.22
CA LYS A 113 -9.99 -16.40 -6.31
C LYS A 113 -10.58 -15.01 -6.06
N ASN A 114 -9.79 -14.07 -5.55
CA ASN A 114 -10.30 -12.74 -5.18
C ASN A 114 -10.26 -11.71 -6.32
N GLY A 115 -9.83 -12.08 -7.53
CA GLY A 115 -9.73 -11.12 -8.65
C GLY A 115 -8.67 -10.04 -8.44
N LEU A 116 -7.68 -10.31 -7.58
CA LEU A 116 -6.49 -9.47 -7.40
C LEU A 116 -5.61 -9.53 -8.65
N SER A 117 -4.91 -8.43 -8.93
CA SER A 117 -3.85 -8.40 -9.94
C SER A 117 -2.67 -9.31 -9.57
N ASP A 118 -1.91 -9.73 -10.57
CA ASP A 118 -0.72 -10.58 -10.39
C ASP A 118 0.29 -9.96 -9.41
N ILE A 119 0.44 -8.63 -9.43
CA ILE A 119 1.34 -7.90 -8.53
C ILE A 119 0.92 -8.08 -7.06
N ASN A 120 -0.37 -7.93 -6.75
CA ASN A 120 -0.88 -8.10 -5.39
C ASN A 120 -0.85 -9.57 -4.95
N ILE A 121 -1.06 -10.50 -5.90
CA ILE A 121 -0.91 -11.94 -5.64
C ILE A 121 0.54 -12.27 -5.29
N ASP A 122 1.51 -11.75 -6.04
CA ASP A 122 2.94 -11.95 -5.78
C ASP A 122 3.33 -11.38 -4.42
N ALA A 123 2.83 -10.19 -4.06
CA ALA A 123 3.06 -9.59 -2.75
C ALA A 123 2.54 -10.48 -1.60
N ILE A 124 1.34 -11.07 -1.76
CA ILE A 124 0.78 -12.01 -0.78
C ILE A 124 1.63 -13.29 -0.69
N ILE A 125 2.02 -13.86 -1.83
CA ILE A 125 2.86 -15.07 -1.88
C ILE A 125 4.20 -14.82 -1.18
N MET A 126 4.79 -13.65 -1.43
CA MET A 126 6.03 -13.20 -0.82
C MET A 126 5.87 -13.08 0.71
N GLY A 127 4.83 -12.40 1.19
CA GLY A 127 4.57 -12.24 2.63
C GLY A 127 4.29 -13.57 3.35
N ARG A 128 3.62 -14.52 2.69
CA ARG A 128 3.39 -15.88 3.25
C ARG A 128 4.66 -16.64 3.58
N ARG A 129 5.79 -16.37 2.94
CA ARG A 129 7.07 -17.01 3.31
C ARG A 129 7.39 -16.80 4.80
N GLN A 130 6.90 -15.71 5.38
CA GLN A 130 7.11 -15.34 6.78
C GLN A 130 5.95 -15.68 7.72
N GLU A 131 4.95 -16.45 7.26
CA GLU A 131 3.80 -16.87 8.07
C GLU A 131 4.21 -17.53 9.39
N LYS A 132 5.29 -18.32 9.37
CA LYS A 132 5.83 -18.98 10.56
C LYS A 132 6.34 -17.99 11.60
N VAL A 133 7.03 -16.93 11.18
CA VAL A 133 7.57 -15.89 12.08
C VAL A 133 6.41 -15.14 12.74
N VAL A 134 5.39 -14.76 11.96
CA VAL A 134 4.19 -14.09 12.47
C VAL A 134 3.42 -14.99 13.44
N SER A 135 3.24 -16.27 13.11
CA SER A 135 2.59 -17.24 14.00
C SER A 135 3.36 -17.44 15.30
N GLN A 136 4.69 -17.55 15.23
CA GLN A 136 5.56 -17.67 16.41
C GLN A 136 5.49 -16.43 17.30
N TYR A 137 5.39 -15.24 16.71
CA TYR A 137 5.20 -13.99 17.46
C TYR A 137 3.92 -14.07 18.31
N PHE A 138 2.76 -14.37 17.70
CA PHE A 138 1.49 -14.51 18.43
C PHE A 138 1.51 -15.65 19.47
N ASN A 139 2.28 -16.71 19.23
CA ASN A 139 2.49 -17.78 20.20
C ASN A 139 3.37 -17.37 21.39
N GLN A 140 4.06 -16.22 21.34
CA GLN A 140 4.96 -15.75 22.40
C GLN A 140 4.45 -14.50 23.13
N ILE A 141 3.57 -13.69 22.53
CA ILE A 141 2.99 -12.53 23.22
C ILE A 141 2.15 -12.92 24.45
N TYR A 142 2.02 -12.00 25.40
CA TYR A 142 1.29 -12.23 26.65
C TYR A 142 -0.21 -12.46 26.41
N ASP A 143 -0.86 -11.59 25.63
CA ASP A 143 -2.28 -11.72 25.30
C ASP A 143 -2.48 -12.63 24.08
N LYS A 144 -2.81 -13.90 24.33
CA LYS A 144 -3.08 -14.90 23.28
C LYS A 144 -4.33 -14.62 22.44
N THR A 145 -5.17 -13.67 22.85
CA THR A 145 -6.39 -13.32 22.11
C THR A 145 -6.18 -12.17 21.13
N GLU A 146 -5.01 -11.51 21.15
CA GLU A 146 -4.72 -10.36 20.30
C GLU A 146 -4.81 -10.69 18.81
N GLY A 147 -4.20 -11.80 18.38
CA GLY A 147 -4.30 -12.25 16.99
C GLY A 147 -5.74 -12.44 16.54
N ASN A 148 -6.61 -13.02 17.38
CA ASN A 148 -8.02 -13.23 17.04
C ASN A 148 -8.78 -11.91 16.89
N ARG A 149 -8.50 -10.90 17.75
CA ARG A 149 -9.13 -9.58 17.62
C ARG A 149 -8.72 -8.88 16.34
N ILE A 150 -7.42 -8.92 16.01
CA ILE A 150 -6.90 -8.34 14.77
C ILE A 150 -7.53 -9.04 13.56
N SER A 151 -7.60 -10.37 13.58
CA SER A 151 -8.25 -11.18 12.54
C SER A 151 -9.71 -10.77 12.29
N GLU A 152 -10.49 -10.60 13.36
CA GLU A 152 -11.88 -10.16 13.27
C GLU A 152 -12.00 -8.72 12.75
N THR A 153 -11.08 -7.83 13.14
CA THR A 153 -11.01 -6.46 12.59
C THR A 153 -10.75 -6.49 11.08
N TYR A 154 -9.73 -7.23 10.61
CA TYR A 154 -9.46 -7.39 9.17
C TYR A 154 -10.67 -7.91 8.41
N LYS A 155 -11.33 -8.94 8.94
CA LYS A 155 -12.51 -9.52 8.30
C LYS A 155 -13.65 -8.51 8.19
N SER A 156 -13.94 -7.79 9.28
CA SER A 156 -15.00 -6.78 9.30
C SER A 156 -14.72 -5.66 8.30
N SER A 157 -13.48 -5.14 8.27
CA SER A 157 -13.05 -4.11 7.32
C SER A 157 -13.15 -4.60 5.87
N TYR A 158 -12.72 -5.84 5.59
CA TYR A 158 -12.84 -6.41 4.26
C TYR A 158 -14.30 -6.51 3.80
N ASP A 159 -15.18 -7.03 4.66
CA ASP A 159 -16.61 -7.18 4.36
C ASP A 159 -17.28 -5.82 4.11
N GLU A 160 -16.94 -4.79 4.90
CA GLU A 160 -17.42 -3.42 4.72
C GLU A 160 -16.97 -2.80 3.38
N LEU A 161 -15.68 -2.91 3.06
CA LEU A 161 -15.12 -2.41 1.80
C LEU A 161 -15.74 -3.12 0.58
N LYS A 162 -15.95 -4.43 0.70
CA LYS A 162 -16.62 -5.21 -0.35
C LYS A 162 -18.08 -4.79 -0.54
N LEU A 163 -18.83 -4.59 0.54
CA LEU A 163 -20.22 -4.13 0.49
C LEU A 163 -20.35 -2.73 -0.14
N SER A 164 -19.29 -1.91 -0.06
CA SER A 164 -19.22 -0.61 -0.75
C SER A 164 -19.04 -0.70 -2.27
N GLY A 165 -18.79 -1.91 -2.80
CA GLY A 165 -18.58 -2.15 -4.23
C GLY A 165 -17.17 -1.84 -4.71
N MET A 166 -16.21 -1.71 -3.78
CA MET A 166 -14.79 -1.49 -4.09
C MET A 166 -14.19 -2.68 -4.84
N LYS A 167 -13.23 -2.42 -5.74
CA LYS A 167 -12.56 -3.48 -6.51
C LYS A 167 -11.53 -4.20 -5.64
N PRO A 168 -11.19 -5.46 -5.96
CA PRO A 168 -10.26 -6.25 -5.14
C PRO A 168 -8.90 -5.60 -4.87
N ASP A 169 -8.27 -5.01 -5.89
CA ASP A 169 -6.97 -4.35 -5.73
C ASP A 169 -7.07 -3.12 -4.82
N ASP A 170 -8.14 -2.33 -4.95
CA ASP A 170 -8.39 -1.17 -4.09
C ASP A 170 -8.63 -1.62 -2.64
N ILE A 171 -9.38 -2.72 -2.43
CA ILE A 171 -9.59 -3.31 -1.09
C ILE A 171 -8.24 -3.75 -0.49
N PHE A 172 -7.38 -4.37 -1.29
CA PHE A 172 -6.06 -4.80 -0.83
C PHE A 172 -5.18 -3.61 -0.42
N GLU A 173 -5.19 -2.52 -1.19
CA GLU A 173 -4.49 -1.28 -0.86
C GLU A 173 -5.00 -0.66 0.44
N GLU A 174 -6.32 -0.60 0.65
CA GLU A 174 -6.92 -0.12 1.91
C GLU A 174 -6.50 -0.98 3.11
N LEU A 175 -6.46 -2.31 2.95
CA LEU A 175 -6.00 -3.21 4.01
C LEU A 175 -4.49 -3.11 4.26
N LEU A 176 -3.67 -2.82 3.26
CA LEU A 176 -2.26 -2.45 3.44
C LEU A 176 -2.12 -1.14 4.22
N GLY A 177 -2.96 -0.15 3.91
CA GLY A 177 -3.07 1.11 4.63
C GLY A 177 -3.39 0.88 6.11
N PHE A 178 -4.39 0.05 6.39
CA PHE A 178 -4.73 -0.41 7.75
C PHE A 178 -3.54 -1.07 8.47
N THR A 179 -2.74 -1.84 7.75
CA THR A 179 -1.57 -2.52 8.30
C THR A 179 -0.41 -1.54 8.57
N GLY A 180 -0.42 -0.37 7.93
CA GLY A 180 0.57 0.70 8.14
C GLY A 180 1.53 0.92 6.97
N VAL A 181 1.20 0.50 5.74
CA VAL A 181 2.08 0.68 4.57
C VAL A 181 2.46 2.15 4.31
N HIS A 182 1.58 3.10 4.69
CA HIS A 182 1.84 4.54 4.56
C HIS A 182 2.50 5.17 5.80
N HIS A 183 2.62 4.40 6.89
CA HIS A 183 3.22 4.86 8.14
C HIS A 183 4.71 4.52 8.21
N PHE A 184 5.08 3.32 7.77
CA PHE A 184 6.44 2.83 7.81
C PHE A 184 7.19 3.13 6.52
N THR A 185 8.48 3.46 6.63
CA THR A 185 9.36 3.72 5.48
C THR A 185 10.56 2.77 5.39
N GLY A 186 10.83 2.00 6.45
CA GLY A 186 11.95 1.06 6.50
C GLY A 186 11.60 -0.29 5.87
N GLN A 187 12.54 -0.88 5.12
CA GLN A 187 12.31 -2.14 4.38
C GLN A 187 11.79 -3.28 5.26
N LYS A 188 12.36 -3.46 6.46
CA LYS A 188 11.94 -4.56 7.35
C LYS A 188 10.56 -4.33 7.96
N ASN A 189 10.18 -3.08 8.26
CA ASN A 189 8.82 -2.75 8.69
C ASN A 189 7.82 -2.97 7.56
N LEU A 190 8.16 -2.59 6.33
CA LEU A 190 7.30 -2.86 5.17
C LEU A 190 7.20 -4.37 4.90
N ALA A 191 8.30 -5.12 5.04
CA ALA A 191 8.27 -6.58 5.00
C ALA A 191 7.35 -7.17 6.08
N ALA A 192 7.39 -6.63 7.31
CA ALA A 192 6.47 -6.98 8.39
C ALA A 192 5.01 -6.70 8.01
N VAL A 193 4.72 -5.54 7.42
CA VAL A 193 3.39 -5.17 6.93
C VAL A 193 2.86 -6.23 5.95
N TYR A 194 3.62 -6.55 4.90
CA TYR A 194 3.20 -7.56 3.91
C TYR A 194 3.06 -8.96 4.52
N ALA A 195 3.95 -9.36 5.44
CA ALA A 195 3.89 -10.64 6.13
C ALA A 195 2.64 -10.76 7.01
N ILE A 196 2.32 -9.73 7.80
CA ILE A 196 1.15 -9.68 8.69
C ILE A 196 -0.14 -9.67 7.88
N LEU A 197 -0.21 -8.85 6.84
CA LEU A 197 -1.38 -8.81 5.96
C LEU A 197 -1.61 -10.19 5.33
N SER A 198 -0.55 -10.82 4.80
CA SER A 198 -0.62 -12.15 4.20
C SER A 198 -1.04 -13.24 5.19
N TYR A 199 -0.55 -13.15 6.43
CA TYR A 199 -0.94 -14.03 7.52
C TYR A 199 -2.45 -13.91 7.80
N PHE A 200 -3.00 -12.70 7.91
CA PHE A 200 -4.42 -12.49 8.16
C PHE A 200 -5.31 -12.78 6.95
N PHE A 201 -4.89 -12.44 5.73
CA PHE A 201 -5.58 -12.84 4.51
C PHE A 201 -5.76 -14.35 4.42
N SER A 202 -4.73 -15.09 4.83
CA SER A 202 -4.84 -16.53 5.01
C SER A 202 -5.77 -16.81 6.19
N ALA A 203 -5.36 -16.56 7.42
CA ALA A 203 -6.06 -16.89 8.67
C ALA A 203 -7.55 -16.53 8.80
N CYS A 204 -8.02 -15.50 8.09
CA CYS A 204 -9.40 -15.01 8.17
C CYS A 204 -10.35 -15.66 7.16
N ASP A 205 -9.87 -16.53 6.26
CA ASP A 205 -10.63 -17.02 5.09
C ASP A 205 -11.25 -15.87 4.29
N ILE A 206 -10.53 -14.74 4.18
CA ILE A 206 -10.90 -13.59 3.33
C ILE A 206 -10.92 -13.99 1.85
N PHE A 207 -10.28 -15.11 1.50
CA PHE A 207 -10.40 -15.67 0.16
C PHE A 207 -11.77 -16.28 -0.07
N GLU A 208 -12.43 -15.83 -1.13
CA GLU A 208 -13.70 -16.39 -1.54
C GLU A 208 -13.59 -17.91 -1.79
N ASP A 209 -14.52 -18.67 -1.23
CA ASP A 209 -14.79 -20.03 -1.68
C ASP A 209 -15.28 -19.94 -3.12
N GLY A 210 -14.37 -20.18 -4.06
CA GLY A 210 -14.71 -20.22 -5.49
C GLY A 210 -15.96 -21.05 -5.68
N LYS A 211 -16.92 -20.50 -6.42
CA LYS A 211 -18.27 -21.07 -6.61
C LYS A 211 -18.21 -22.59 -6.64
N ASN A 212 -18.89 -23.23 -5.68
CA ASN A 212 -19.28 -24.62 -5.85
C ASN A 212 -20.17 -24.66 -7.08
N GLU A 213 -19.60 -24.96 -8.25
CA GLU A 213 -20.35 -25.53 -9.35
C GLU A 213 -20.90 -26.85 -8.81
N LYS A 214 -22.16 -26.80 -8.36
CA LYS A 214 -22.92 -28.03 -8.15
C LYS A 214 -23.01 -28.74 -9.50
N PRO A 215 -22.81 -30.07 -9.54
CA PRO A 215 -23.05 -30.86 -10.73
C PRO A 215 -24.52 -30.80 -11.17
#